data_AF-A0A1H8Y5R9-F1
#
_entry.id   AF-A0A1H8Y5R9-F1
#
_cell.length_a   1.000
_cell.length_b   1.000
_cell.length_c   1.000
_cell.angle_alpha   90.00
_cell.angle_beta   90.00
_cell.angle_gamma   90.00
#
_symmetry.space_group_name_H-M   'P 1'
#
loop_
_entity.id
_entity.type
_entity.pdbx_description
1 polymer ?
#
loop_
_entity_poly.entity_id
_entity_poly.type
_entity_poly.pdbx_seq_one_letter_code
_entity_poly.pdbx_strand_id
1 'polypeptide(L)'
;MNHKNAVRPCAEADALKLVQSLRALGAKQLLQAGIERGLTFGECINAFGMTPEESAFVSAAQAMPDDDIEFDDRTVVSRSERGAFVHCWHFVSNAAAGIPEPSEMLEELLRFASSIEQPQSMRLQMLRGAMAQVMEVLEDQLDELEGVPCEVSPMRIEFGPYALDILPSALVIELVSGAKPQGFSPVLAEALLNWIEHQGNLLDQLAAEMFVAAA
;
A
#
# COMPACT_ATOMS: atom_id res chain seq x y z
N MET A 1 -22.17 -0.63 -35.86
CA MET A 1 -21.15 -0.56 -34.81
C MET A 1 -19.88 -1.19 -35.34
N ASN A 2 -18.78 -0.44 -35.35
CA ASN A 2 -17.51 -0.78 -35.99
C ASN A 2 -16.69 -1.77 -35.16
N HIS A 3 -16.61 -3.03 -35.60
CA HIS A 3 -15.51 -3.92 -35.21
C HIS A 3 -14.30 -3.65 -36.11
N LYS A 4 -13.52 -2.61 -35.78
CA LYS A 4 -12.20 -2.35 -36.38
C LYS A 4 -11.17 -2.13 -35.28
N ASN A 5 -10.90 -3.17 -34.51
CA ASN A 5 -9.65 -3.33 -33.77
C ASN A 5 -9.17 -4.77 -33.96
N ALA A 6 -8.99 -5.16 -35.21
CA ALA A 6 -8.14 -6.30 -35.52
C ALA A 6 -6.69 -5.83 -35.28
N VAL A 7 -6.01 -6.46 -34.32
CA VAL A 7 -4.55 -6.40 -34.19
C VAL A 7 -3.99 -6.71 -35.58
N ARG A 8 -3.40 -5.72 -36.24
CA ARG A 8 -2.79 -5.94 -37.56
C ARG A 8 -1.68 -6.96 -37.36
N PRO A 9 -1.60 -8.03 -38.18
CA PRO A 9 -0.40 -8.86 -38.19
C PRO A 9 0.75 -7.93 -38.54
N CYS A 10 1.75 -7.88 -37.66
CA CYS A 10 3.02 -7.22 -37.97
C CYS A 10 3.49 -7.79 -39.31
N ALA A 11 3.64 -6.93 -40.33
CA ALA A 11 4.19 -7.37 -41.60
C ALA A 11 5.54 -8.04 -41.32
N GLU A 12 5.83 -9.16 -41.96
CA GLU A 12 7.01 -9.99 -41.69
C GLU A 12 8.34 -9.18 -41.75
N ALA A 13 8.37 -8.14 -42.59
CA ALA A 13 9.47 -7.18 -42.69
C ALA A 13 9.62 -6.27 -41.45
N ASP A 14 8.52 -5.89 -40.80
CA ASP A 14 8.54 -5.09 -39.57
C ASP A 14 8.95 -5.94 -38.36
N ALA A 15 8.56 -7.21 -38.35
CA ALA A 15 9.00 -8.18 -37.34
C ALA A 15 10.51 -8.45 -37.46
N LEU A 16 11.02 -8.61 -38.69
CA LEU A 16 12.43 -8.82 -38.93
C LEU A 16 13.29 -7.61 -38.52
N LYS A 17 12.84 -6.39 -38.85
CA LYS A 17 13.50 -5.15 -38.41
C LYS A 17 13.49 -5.00 -36.89
N LEU A 18 12.39 -5.36 -36.23
CA LEU A 18 12.29 -5.37 -34.78
C LEU A 18 13.24 -6.39 -34.15
N VAL A 19 13.31 -7.61 -34.67
CA VAL A 19 14.23 -8.63 -34.16
C VAL A 19 15.69 -8.21 -34.33
N GLN A 20 16.04 -7.60 -35.46
CA GLN A 20 17.39 -7.09 -35.71
C GLN A 20 17.75 -5.92 -34.78
N SER A 21 16.82 -4.99 -34.53
CA SER A 21 17.08 -3.87 -33.61
C SER A 21 17.22 -4.35 -32.16
N LEU A 22 16.40 -5.30 -31.73
CA LEU A 22 16.51 -5.93 -30.41
C LEU A 22 17.85 -6.68 -30.24
N ARG A 23 18.33 -7.39 -31.26
CA ARG A 23 19.64 -8.08 -31.21
C ARG A 23 20.84 -7.13 -31.06
N ALA A 24 20.69 -5.87 -31.42
CA ALA A 24 21.73 -4.86 -31.26
C ALA A 24 21.72 -4.21 -29.86
N LEU A 25 20.67 -4.43 -29.07
CA LEU A 25 20.54 -3.90 -27.72
C LEU A 25 21.28 -4.81 -26.72
N GLY A 26 21.93 -4.20 -25.73
CA GLY A 26 22.40 -4.92 -24.55
C GLY A 26 21.22 -5.31 -23.64
N ALA A 27 21.48 -6.22 -22.70
CA ALA A 27 20.45 -6.77 -21.81
C ALA A 27 19.64 -5.69 -21.08
N LYS A 28 20.29 -4.63 -20.60
CA LYS A 28 19.62 -3.50 -19.94
C LYS A 28 18.66 -2.76 -20.88
N GLN A 29 19.06 -2.51 -22.12
CA GLN A 29 18.19 -1.82 -23.08
C GLN A 29 17.03 -2.70 -23.55
N LEU A 30 17.24 -4.02 -23.65
CA LEU A 30 16.18 -4.99 -23.92
C LEU A 30 15.12 -5.01 -22.81
N LEU A 31 15.56 -5.05 -21.55
CA LEU A 31 14.65 -5.01 -20.40
C LEU A 31 13.88 -3.69 -20.36
N GLN A 32 14.55 -2.55 -20.57
CA GLN A 32 13.88 -1.24 -20.63
C GLN A 32 12.81 -1.20 -21.73
N ALA A 33 13.15 -1.69 -22.93
CA ALA A 33 12.23 -1.76 -24.06
C ALA A 33 11.08 -2.76 -23.84
N GLY A 34 11.29 -3.77 -23.00
CA GLY A 34 10.25 -4.69 -22.53
C GLY A 34 9.30 -4.03 -21.55
N ILE A 35 9.82 -3.30 -20.56
CA ILE A 35 9.02 -2.56 -19.56
C ILE A 35 8.09 -1.55 -20.28
N GLU A 36 8.63 -0.79 -21.25
CA GLU A 36 7.83 0.14 -22.07
C GLU A 36 6.70 -0.53 -22.86
N ARG A 37 6.81 -1.85 -23.10
CA ARG A 37 5.81 -2.67 -23.79
C ARG A 37 4.90 -3.45 -22.84
N GLY A 38 5.01 -3.22 -21.52
CA GLY A 38 4.18 -3.86 -20.52
C GLY A 38 4.75 -5.13 -19.89
N LEU A 39 6.04 -5.43 -20.11
CA LEU A 39 6.72 -6.51 -19.38
C LEU A 39 6.70 -6.20 -17.88
N THR A 40 6.13 -7.11 -17.11
CA THR A 40 6.03 -7.03 -15.66
C THR A 40 7.22 -7.69 -14.97
N PHE A 41 7.44 -7.35 -13.71
CA PHE A 41 8.43 -8.04 -12.89
C PHE A 41 8.08 -9.53 -12.71
N GLY A 42 6.80 -9.86 -12.53
CA GLY A 42 6.33 -11.24 -12.41
C GLY A 42 6.63 -12.08 -13.66
N GLU A 43 6.54 -11.52 -14.87
CA GLU A 43 6.95 -12.20 -16.10
C GLU A 43 8.47 -12.44 -16.16
N CYS A 44 9.27 -11.51 -15.64
CA CYS A 44 10.71 -11.72 -15.51
C CYS A 44 11.02 -12.86 -14.54
N ILE A 45 10.41 -12.87 -13.36
CA ILE A 45 10.56 -13.95 -12.37
C ILE A 45 10.13 -15.29 -12.98
N ASN A 46 9.00 -15.35 -13.68
CA ASN A 46 8.57 -16.59 -14.33
C ASN A 46 9.56 -17.09 -15.39
N ALA A 47 10.16 -16.18 -16.16
CA ALA A 47 11.11 -16.53 -17.22
C ALA A 47 12.49 -16.97 -16.69
N PHE A 48 12.96 -16.36 -15.59
CA PHE A 48 14.32 -16.61 -15.05
C PHE A 48 14.33 -17.50 -13.81
N GLY A 49 13.20 -17.62 -13.13
CA GLY A 49 13.03 -18.43 -11.93
C GLY A 49 13.04 -19.92 -12.26
N MET A 50 13.35 -20.72 -11.25
CA MET A 50 13.39 -22.17 -11.31
C MET A 50 12.43 -22.76 -10.28
N THR A 51 11.86 -23.92 -10.56
CA THR A 51 11.10 -24.70 -9.56
C THR A 51 12.03 -25.54 -8.66
N PRO A 52 11.52 -26.10 -7.54
CA PRO A 52 12.27 -27.04 -6.71
C PRO A 52 12.79 -28.27 -7.45
N GLU A 53 12.05 -28.74 -8.46
CA GLU A 53 12.43 -29.87 -9.32
C GLU A 53 13.54 -29.49 -10.30
N GLU A 54 13.60 -28.23 -10.71
CA GLU A 54 14.60 -27.69 -11.63
C GLU A 54 15.91 -27.32 -10.92
N SER A 55 15.87 -27.05 -9.60
CA SER A 55 17.03 -26.58 -8.84
C SER A 55 17.09 -27.11 -7.41
N ALA A 56 18.15 -27.87 -7.11
CA ALA A 56 18.44 -28.34 -5.74
C ALA A 56 18.61 -27.21 -4.72
N PHE A 57 19.02 -26.00 -5.15
CA PHE A 57 19.13 -24.84 -4.26
C PHE A 57 17.76 -24.29 -3.86
N VAL A 58 16.80 -24.26 -4.79
CA VAL A 58 15.41 -23.84 -4.50
C VAL A 58 14.77 -24.84 -3.55
N SER A 59 14.91 -26.14 -3.86
CA SER A 59 14.42 -27.20 -2.96
C SER A 59 15.01 -27.12 -1.56
N ALA A 60 16.33 -26.88 -1.45
CA ALA A 60 16.97 -26.72 -0.14
C ALA A 60 16.50 -25.48 0.61
N ALA A 61 16.33 -24.34 -0.07
CA ALA A 61 15.88 -23.09 0.54
C ALA A 61 14.45 -23.22 1.08
N GLN A 62 13.53 -23.77 0.28
CA GLN A 62 12.14 -23.97 0.70
C GLN A 62 11.98 -25.05 1.78
N ALA A 63 12.94 -25.96 1.93
CA ALA A 63 12.95 -26.96 3.00
C ALA A 63 13.41 -26.39 4.36
N MET A 64 13.85 -25.13 4.41
CA MET A 64 14.21 -24.42 5.64
C MET A 64 13.14 -23.36 5.91
N PRO A 65 12.00 -23.74 6.53
CA PRO A 65 10.94 -22.79 6.82
C PRO A 65 11.43 -21.75 7.81
N ASP A 66 11.15 -20.49 7.49
CA ASP A 66 11.34 -19.32 8.34
C ASP A 66 10.07 -18.48 8.16
N ASP A 67 9.40 -18.13 9.25
CA ASP A 67 8.11 -17.44 9.21
C ASP A 67 8.21 -16.04 8.60
N ASP A 68 9.42 -15.45 8.60
CA ASP A 68 9.69 -14.15 8.01
C ASP A 68 10.19 -14.24 6.56
N ILE A 69 10.37 -15.44 5.99
CA ILE A 69 10.90 -15.62 4.62
C ILE A 69 9.92 -16.40 3.75
N GLU A 70 9.54 -15.79 2.63
CA GLU A 70 8.71 -16.41 1.60
C GLU A 70 9.49 -16.52 0.28
N PHE A 71 9.25 -17.61 -0.46
CA PHE A 71 9.87 -17.85 -1.78
C PHE A 71 8.79 -17.91 -2.85
N ASP A 72 9.02 -17.24 -3.99
CA ASP A 72 8.15 -17.37 -5.17
C ASP A 72 8.12 -18.81 -5.69
N ASP A 73 6.98 -19.26 -6.23
CA ASP A 73 6.82 -20.58 -6.88
C ASP A 73 7.91 -20.88 -7.92
N ARG A 74 8.32 -19.84 -8.67
CA ARG A 74 9.51 -19.87 -9.53
C ARG A 74 10.54 -18.91 -8.97
N THR A 75 11.59 -19.44 -8.36
CA THR A 75 12.57 -18.64 -7.63
C THR A 75 13.83 -18.38 -8.45
N VAL A 76 14.29 -17.13 -8.51
CA VAL A 76 15.54 -16.80 -9.20
C VAL A 76 16.75 -17.24 -8.37
N VAL A 77 17.70 -17.92 -9.02
CA VAL A 77 18.92 -18.44 -8.38
C VAL A 77 20.16 -17.86 -9.05
N SER A 78 21.07 -17.32 -8.23
CA SER A 78 22.39 -16.86 -8.66
C SER A 78 23.48 -17.75 -8.06
N ARG A 79 24.04 -18.65 -8.88
CA ARG A 79 25.00 -19.67 -8.44
C ARG A 79 26.41 -19.10 -8.31
N SER A 80 27.13 -19.53 -7.28
CA SER A 80 28.57 -19.31 -7.06
C SER A 80 29.32 -20.63 -6.99
N GLU A 81 30.65 -20.60 -6.79
CA GLU A 81 31.49 -21.81 -6.69
C GLU A 81 31.12 -22.71 -5.51
N ARG A 82 30.55 -22.13 -4.44
CA ARG A 82 30.33 -22.84 -3.16
C ARG A 82 28.87 -22.92 -2.73
N GLY A 83 27.94 -22.37 -3.52
CA GLY A 83 26.53 -22.33 -3.17
C GLY A 83 25.75 -21.47 -4.15
N ALA A 84 24.60 -20.95 -3.73
CA ALA A 84 23.82 -20.02 -4.52
C ALA A 84 23.09 -19.01 -3.63
N PHE A 85 22.85 -17.83 -4.18
CA PHE A 85 21.86 -16.90 -3.65
C PHE A 85 20.51 -17.25 -4.25
N VAL A 86 19.50 -17.33 -3.40
CA VAL A 86 18.11 -17.64 -3.78
C VAL A 86 17.28 -16.41 -3.46
N HIS A 87 16.54 -15.90 -4.45
CA HIS A 87 15.66 -14.75 -4.27
C HIS A 87 14.53 -15.10 -3.29
N CYS A 88 14.21 -14.21 -2.37
CA CYS A 88 13.12 -14.39 -1.41
C CYS A 88 12.49 -13.05 -1.07
N TRP A 89 11.26 -13.10 -0.58
CA TRP A 89 10.62 -12.05 0.17
C TRP A 89 11.01 -12.22 1.63
N HIS A 90 11.46 -11.14 2.26
CA HIS A 90 11.72 -11.11 3.69
C HIS A 90 10.75 -10.12 4.31
N PHE A 91 9.89 -10.62 5.20
CA PHE A 91 8.95 -9.83 5.94
C PHE A 91 9.70 -8.92 6.92
N VAL A 92 9.34 -7.64 6.92
CA VAL A 92 9.83 -6.67 7.88
C VAL A 92 8.60 -6.03 8.50
N SER A 93 8.42 -6.25 9.80
CA SER A 93 7.30 -5.65 10.52
C SER A 93 7.40 -4.13 10.52
N ASN A 94 6.26 -3.45 10.68
CA ASN A 94 6.20 -2.00 10.83
C ASN A 94 7.12 -1.51 11.96
N ALA A 95 7.07 -2.17 13.11
CA ALA A 95 7.95 -1.87 14.25
C ALA A 95 9.45 -1.97 13.88
N ALA A 96 9.86 -3.02 13.16
CA ALA A 96 11.25 -3.17 12.71
C ALA A 96 11.66 -2.11 11.66
N ALA A 97 10.71 -1.62 10.87
CA ALA A 97 10.91 -0.52 9.93
C ALA A 97 10.87 0.87 10.59
N GLY A 98 10.57 0.96 11.89
CA GLY A 98 10.38 2.23 12.59
C GLY A 98 9.09 2.96 12.22
N ILE A 99 8.09 2.23 11.73
CA ILE A 99 6.73 2.73 11.49
C ILE A 99 5.95 2.55 12.80
N PRO A 100 5.44 3.64 13.40
CA PRO A 100 4.66 3.58 14.64
C PRO A 100 3.32 2.84 14.48
N GLU A 101 2.71 2.50 15.60
CA GLU A 101 1.34 1.98 15.64
C GLU A 101 0.31 3.05 15.20
N PRO A 102 -0.90 2.64 14.74
CA PRO A 102 -1.92 3.55 14.25
C PRO A 102 -2.25 4.72 15.17
N SER A 103 -2.40 4.49 16.49
CA SER A 103 -2.67 5.53 17.49
C SER A 103 -1.60 6.63 17.46
N GLU A 104 -0.32 6.25 17.54
CA GLU A 104 0.82 7.17 17.49
C GLU A 104 0.89 7.92 16.14
N MET A 105 0.61 7.25 15.03
CA MET A 105 0.58 7.88 13.71
C MET A 105 -0.53 8.94 13.61
N LEU A 106 -1.71 8.66 14.17
CA LEU A 106 -2.84 9.59 14.19
C LEU A 106 -2.57 10.79 15.11
N GLU A 107 -1.91 10.58 16.25
CA GLU A 107 -1.47 11.67 17.12
C GLU A 107 -0.50 12.60 16.41
N GLU A 108 0.48 12.03 15.70
CA GLU A 108 1.45 12.82 14.95
C GLU A 108 0.77 13.59 13.81
N LEU A 109 -0.20 12.99 13.13
CA LEU A 109 -1.02 13.69 12.13
C LEU A 109 -1.78 14.88 12.75
N LEU A 110 -2.41 14.68 13.92
CA LEU A 110 -3.12 15.75 14.63
C LEU A 110 -2.18 16.85 15.10
N ARG A 111 -1.04 16.48 15.68
CA ARG A 111 0.02 17.39 16.12
C ARG A 111 0.53 18.24 14.96
N PHE A 112 0.82 17.60 13.83
CA PHE A 112 1.24 18.27 12.61
C PHE A 112 0.15 19.23 12.11
N ALA A 113 -1.10 18.76 11.96
CA ALA A 113 -2.23 19.60 11.52
C ALA A 113 -2.48 20.80 12.46
N SER A 114 -2.11 20.67 13.73
CA SER A 114 -2.18 21.73 14.73
C SER A 114 -1.08 22.79 14.60
N SER A 115 0.07 22.40 14.07
CA SER A 115 1.21 23.31 13.89
C SER A 115 1.10 24.22 12.66
N ILE A 116 0.14 23.98 11.75
CA ILE A 116 -0.04 24.77 10.53
C ILE A 116 -0.52 26.18 10.89
N GLU A 117 0.38 27.17 10.79
CA GLU A 117 0.19 28.57 11.22
C GLU A 117 -0.75 29.43 10.34
N GLN A 118 -1.11 28.95 9.14
CA GLN A 118 -1.96 29.72 8.21
C GLN A 118 -3.42 29.81 8.69
N PRO A 119 -4.23 30.79 8.20
CA PRO A 119 -5.66 30.81 8.49
C PRO A 119 -6.29 29.48 8.06
N GLN A 120 -6.53 28.62 9.04
CA GLN A 120 -7.06 27.29 8.77
C GLN A 120 -8.51 27.44 8.30
N SER A 121 -8.86 26.75 7.22
CA SER A 121 -10.25 26.70 6.80
C SER A 121 -11.10 26.16 7.95
N MET A 122 -12.33 26.67 8.09
CA MET A 122 -13.28 26.17 9.10
C MET A 122 -13.42 24.64 9.01
N ARG A 123 -13.39 24.09 7.78
CA ARG A 123 -13.40 22.64 7.55
C ARG A 123 -12.21 21.94 8.20
N LEU A 124 -10.98 22.45 8.04
CA LEU A 124 -9.80 21.82 8.63
C LEU A 124 -9.86 21.83 10.16
N GLN A 125 -10.38 22.91 10.76
CA GLN A 125 -10.61 22.98 12.21
C GLN A 125 -11.64 21.94 12.67
N MET A 126 -12.75 21.79 11.93
CA MET A 126 -13.77 20.77 12.21
C MET A 126 -13.21 19.35 12.04
N LEU A 127 -12.44 19.07 10.99
CA LEU A 127 -11.80 17.77 10.79
C LEU A 127 -10.86 17.43 11.95
N ARG A 128 -10.01 18.39 12.36
CA ARG A 128 -9.11 18.18 13.51
C ARG A 128 -9.87 17.92 14.81
N GLY A 129 -10.89 18.72 15.09
CA GLY A 129 -11.72 18.55 16.28
C GLY A 129 -12.52 17.25 16.27
N ALA A 130 -12.95 16.79 15.09
CA ALA A 130 -13.63 15.52 14.93
C ALA A 130 -12.69 14.35 15.19
N MET A 131 -11.47 14.44 14.67
CA MET A 131 -10.48 13.37 14.82
C MET A 131 -10.00 13.27 16.27
N ALA A 132 -9.82 14.41 16.95
CA ALA A 132 -9.51 14.42 18.39
C ALA A 132 -10.59 13.70 19.22
N GLN A 133 -11.88 13.90 18.91
CA GLN A 133 -12.98 13.19 19.57
C GLN A 133 -12.96 11.69 19.28
N VAL A 134 -12.70 11.30 18.01
CA VAL A 134 -12.58 9.88 17.65
C VAL A 134 -11.44 9.22 18.45
N MET A 135 -10.28 9.86 18.53
CA MET A 135 -9.14 9.32 19.26
C MET A 135 -9.40 9.22 20.77
N GLU A 136 -10.08 10.22 21.36
CA GLU A 136 -10.46 10.19 22.77
C GLU A 136 -11.44 9.05 23.07
N VAL A 137 -12.37 8.76 22.16
CA VAL A 137 -13.36 7.68 22.34
C VAL A 137 -12.73 6.30 22.12
N LEU A 138 -11.82 6.17 21.15
CA LEU A 138 -11.29 4.88 20.70
C LEU A 138 -9.93 4.50 21.31
N GLU A 139 -9.37 5.33 22.19
CA GLU A 139 -7.97 5.31 22.68
C GLU A 139 -7.33 3.90 22.74
N ASP A 140 -7.91 2.99 23.51
CA ASP A 140 -7.34 1.66 23.76
C ASP A 140 -7.53 0.64 22.61
N GLN A 141 -8.30 0.95 21.58
CA GLN A 141 -8.72 0.00 20.53
C GLN A 141 -8.19 0.35 19.13
N LEU A 142 -7.53 1.51 18.97
CA LEU A 142 -7.06 1.96 17.65
C LEU A 142 -5.98 1.04 17.04
N ASP A 143 -5.15 0.43 17.88
CA ASP A 143 -4.00 -0.37 17.43
C ASP A 143 -4.39 -1.82 17.10
N GLU A 144 -5.45 -2.33 17.74
CA GLU A 144 -5.94 -3.71 17.58
C GLU A 144 -7.44 -3.72 17.28
N LEU A 145 -7.80 -3.36 16.04
CA LEU A 145 -9.17 -3.44 15.56
C LEU A 145 -9.55 -4.89 15.24
N GLU A 146 -10.57 -5.41 15.92
CA GLU A 146 -11.08 -6.76 15.71
C GLU A 146 -12.54 -6.75 15.26
N GLY A 147 -12.93 -7.71 14.43
CA GLY A 147 -14.32 -7.95 14.08
C GLY A 147 -14.54 -8.27 12.60
N VAL A 148 -15.82 -8.27 12.21
CA VAL A 148 -16.23 -8.40 10.82
C VAL A 148 -16.87 -7.06 10.42
N PRO A 149 -16.31 -6.34 9.44
CA PRO A 149 -16.80 -5.02 9.09
C PRO A 149 -18.24 -5.08 8.58
N CYS A 150 -19.06 -4.15 9.05
CA CYS A 150 -20.41 -3.92 8.55
C CYS A 150 -20.57 -2.51 7.97
N GLU A 151 -21.58 -2.34 7.13
CA GLU A 151 -21.89 -1.03 6.56
C GLU A 151 -22.49 -0.13 7.66
N VAL A 152 -21.87 1.03 7.89
CA VAL A 152 -22.30 1.99 8.89
C VAL A 152 -22.61 3.36 8.28
N SER A 153 -23.48 4.10 8.96
CA SER A 153 -23.77 5.48 8.58
C SER A 153 -22.67 6.43 9.07
N PRO A 154 -22.40 7.53 8.34
CA PRO A 154 -21.49 8.56 8.81
C PRO A 154 -21.88 9.08 10.20
N MET A 155 -20.89 9.27 11.04
CA MET A 155 -21.07 9.90 12.34
C MET A 155 -21.32 11.39 12.16
N ARG A 156 -22.24 11.94 12.96
CA ARG A 156 -22.51 13.38 13.03
C ARG A 156 -21.84 13.99 14.26
N ILE A 157 -20.87 14.88 14.04
CA ILE A 157 -20.21 15.65 15.11
C ILE A 157 -20.63 17.12 15.02
N GLU A 158 -21.12 17.66 16.14
CA GLU A 158 -21.57 19.05 16.24
C GLU A 158 -20.47 19.99 16.73
N PHE A 159 -20.33 21.13 16.05
CA PHE A 159 -19.40 22.21 16.36
C PHE A 159 -20.19 23.53 16.46
N GLY A 160 -20.98 23.67 17.53
CA GLY A 160 -21.86 24.82 17.72
C GLY A 160 -22.94 24.90 16.63
N PRO A 161 -22.99 25.96 15.78
CA PRO A 161 -23.97 26.05 14.70
C PRO A 161 -23.63 25.17 13.48
N TYR A 162 -22.47 24.51 13.48
CA TYR A 162 -22.00 23.67 12.39
C TYR A 162 -22.07 22.18 12.78
N ALA A 163 -22.15 21.31 11.78
CA ALA A 163 -22.02 19.87 11.98
C ALA A 163 -21.19 19.27 10.85
N LEU A 164 -20.48 18.18 11.16
CA LEU A 164 -19.74 17.38 10.22
C LEU A 164 -20.34 15.97 10.21
N ASP A 165 -20.84 15.53 9.07
CA ASP A 165 -21.26 14.16 8.83
C ASP A 165 -20.12 13.46 8.08
N ILE A 166 -19.35 12.59 8.74
CA ILE A 166 -18.17 11.94 8.16
C ILE A 166 -17.90 10.58 8.80
N LEU A 167 -17.32 9.65 8.03
CA LEU A 167 -16.76 8.41 8.55
C LEU A 167 -15.35 8.66 9.10
N PRO A 168 -14.96 8.07 10.25
CA PRO A 168 -13.59 8.13 10.76
C PRO A 168 -12.50 7.82 9.72
N SER A 169 -12.71 6.81 8.88
CA SER A 169 -11.78 6.44 7.81
C SER A 169 -11.61 7.57 6.78
N ALA A 170 -12.73 8.16 6.34
CA ALA A 170 -12.75 9.31 5.44
C ALA A 170 -12.12 10.56 6.08
N LEU A 171 -12.32 10.73 7.38
CA LEU A 171 -11.73 11.80 8.17
C LEU A 171 -10.19 11.73 8.18
N VAL A 172 -9.63 10.54 8.42
CA VAL A 172 -8.17 10.30 8.32
C VAL A 172 -7.67 10.60 6.91
N ILE A 173 -8.36 10.11 5.87
CA ILE A 173 -7.99 10.35 4.46
C ILE A 173 -7.97 11.86 4.14
N GLU A 174 -9.00 12.61 4.57
CA GLU A 174 -9.07 14.06 4.33
C GLU A 174 -7.96 14.82 5.06
N LEU A 175 -7.68 14.46 6.32
CA LEU A 175 -6.60 15.07 7.09
C LEU A 175 -5.23 14.79 6.47
N VAL A 176 -4.94 13.54 6.10
CA VAL A 176 -3.71 13.17 5.41
C VAL A 176 -3.58 13.93 4.08
N SER A 177 -4.66 14.02 3.30
CA SER A 177 -4.67 14.73 2.02
C SER A 177 -4.40 16.23 2.18
N GLY A 178 -4.90 16.84 3.26
CA GLY A 178 -4.62 18.23 3.61
C GLY A 178 -3.21 18.45 4.16
N ALA A 179 -2.66 17.47 4.87
CA ALA A 179 -1.36 17.56 5.53
C ALA A 179 -0.18 17.28 4.58
N LYS A 180 -0.32 16.36 3.62
CA LYS A 180 0.76 15.99 2.68
C LYS A 180 1.34 17.20 1.91
N PRO A 181 0.54 18.10 1.30
CA PRO A 181 1.08 19.28 0.61
C PRO A 181 1.79 20.28 1.53
N GLN A 182 1.53 20.21 2.84
CA GLN A 182 2.11 21.10 3.85
C GLN A 182 3.41 20.54 4.45
N GLY A 183 3.85 19.35 4.03
CA GLY A 183 5.10 18.74 4.47
C GLY A 183 4.97 17.64 5.52
N PHE A 184 3.78 17.07 5.70
CA PHE A 184 3.62 15.87 6.54
C PHE A 184 4.45 14.69 6.00
N SER A 185 4.95 13.84 6.90
CA SER A 185 5.82 12.72 6.54
C SER A 185 5.18 11.84 5.47
N PRO A 186 5.82 11.62 4.30
CA PRO A 186 5.26 10.77 3.26
C PRO A 186 5.16 9.31 3.70
N VAL A 187 6.09 8.85 4.54
CA VAL A 187 6.10 7.48 5.09
C VAL A 187 4.89 7.27 6.00
N LEU A 188 4.64 8.18 6.94
CA LEU A 188 3.49 8.07 7.85
C LEU A 188 2.17 8.25 7.10
N ALA A 189 2.13 9.12 6.09
CA ALA A 189 0.96 9.28 5.24
C ALA A 189 0.63 7.99 4.47
N GLU A 190 1.64 7.31 3.93
CA GLU A 190 1.46 6.03 3.24
C GLU A 190 1.02 4.93 4.21
N ALA A 191 1.67 4.82 5.37
CA ALA A 191 1.31 3.85 6.40
C ALA A 191 -0.13 4.04 6.91
N LEU A 192 -0.56 5.28 7.17
CA LEU A 192 -1.95 5.58 7.56
C LEU A 192 -2.95 5.22 6.46
N LEU A 193 -2.67 5.54 5.19
CA LEU A 193 -3.57 5.21 4.09
C LEU A 193 -3.66 3.69 3.87
N ASN A 194 -2.53 2.99 3.97
CA ASN A 194 -2.50 1.53 3.92
C ASN A 194 -3.29 0.90 5.08
N TRP A 195 -3.13 1.43 6.30
CA TRP A 195 -3.92 1.01 7.46
C TRP A 195 -5.41 1.25 7.21
N ILE A 196 -5.82 2.42 6.71
CA ILE A 196 -7.22 2.70 6.37
C ILE A 196 -7.76 1.78 5.27
N GLU A 197 -6.95 1.43 4.27
CA GLU A 197 -7.37 0.47 3.23
C GLU A 197 -7.74 -0.89 3.82
N HIS A 198 -7.00 -1.35 4.84
CA HIS A 198 -7.20 -2.66 5.45
C HIS A 198 -8.19 -2.64 6.62
N GLN A 199 -8.23 -1.54 7.39
CA GLN A 199 -8.90 -1.46 8.69
C GLN A 199 -9.98 -0.37 8.75
N GLY A 200 -10.12 0.47 7.72
CA GLY A 200 -11.01 1.63 7.75
C GLY A 200 -12.47 1.29 8.04
N ASN A 201 -12.98 0.17 7.51
CA ASN A 201 -14.36 -0.25 7.78
C ASN A 201 -14.56 -0.68 9.25
N LEU A 202 -13.56 -1.30 9.86
CA LEU A 202 -13.60 -1.68 11.28
C LEU A 202 -13.52 -0.45 12.18
N LEU A 203 -12.66 0.52 11.82
CA LEU A 203 -12.59 1.82 12.49
C LEU A 203 -13.94 2.54 12.47
N ASP A 204 -14.58 2.58 11.29
CA ASP A 204 -15.88 3.24 11.11
C ASP A 204 -16.97 2.59 11.95
N GLN A 205 -17.00 1.25 11.96
CA GLN A 205 -17.93 0.49 12.77
C GLN A 205 -17.73 0.74 14.27
N LEU A 206 -16.49 0.64 14.74
CA LEU A 206 -16.20 0.80 16.16
C LEU A 206 -16.57 2.20 16.65
N ALA A 207 -16.26 3.24 15.87
CA ALA A 207 -16.69 4.59 16.19
C ALA A 207 -18.23 4.69 16.24
N ALA A 208 -18.94 4.11 15.26
CA ALA A 208 -20.40 4.14 15.26
C ALA A 208 -21.00 3.48 16.52
N GLU A 209 -20.45 2.36 16.97
CA GLU A 209 -20.87 1.66 18.19
C GLU A 209 -20.61 2.51 19.44
N MET A 210 -19.43 3.11 19.57
CA MET A 210 -19.03 3.86 20.75
C MET A 210 -19.71 5.24 20.84
N PHE A 211 -19.89 5.94 19.73
CA PHE A 211 -20.60 7.23 19.72
C PHE A 211 -22.11 7.08 19.96
N VAL A 212 -22.72 5.94 19.58
CA VAL A 212 -24.10 5.62 19.97
C VAL A 212 -24.20 5.28 21.45
N ALA A 213 -23.21 4.57 22.01
CA ALA A 213 -23.19 4.22 23.43
C ALA A 213 -22.94 5.43 24.36
N ALA A 214 -22.30 6.48 23.85
CA ALA A 214 -22.00 7.70 24.59
C ALA A 214 -23.13 8.78 24.58
N ALA A 215 -24.19 8.57 23.78
CA ALA A 215 -25.32 9.49 23.60
C ALA A 215 -26.53 9.14 24.49
#